data_AF-A0A5M6IHR7-F1
#
_entry.id   AF-A0A5M6IHR7-F1
#
_cell.length_a   1.000
_cell.length_b   1.000
_cell.length_c   1.000
_cell.angle_alpha   90.00
_cell.angle_beta   90.00
_cell.angle_gamma   90.00
#
_symmetry.space_group_name_H-M   'P 1'
#
loop_
_entity.id
_entity.type
_entity.pdbx_description
1 polymer ?
#
loop_
_entity_poly.entity_id
_entity_poly.type
_entity_poly.pdbx_seq_one_letter_code
_entity_poly.pdbx_strand_id
1 'polypeptide(L)'
;MMSELVTVGHLSRKAVIYIRQSTPQQVLSNQESLRLQYALRQRAQDLGWHEADIEVIDTDLGRSGATATQREGFKDLIARVTLGEVGIILSYEVTRLARNCSDWYPLLDLCGYRRCLIGDRDGVYDPGSANGRLLLGLKGTISEVELHTLRGRLTAGLLSKAERGDLALILPVGLVRGPHGVVTKHPDREVQERISLVFATFLELGS
;
A
#
# COMPACT_ATOMS: atom_id res chain seq x y z
N MET A 1 8.14 -14.17 21.88
CA MET A 1 8.50 -15.61 21.91
C MET A 1 9.49 -15.82 20.77
N MET A 2 10.70 -16.32 21.06
CA MET A 2 11.70 -16.51 20.00
C MET A 2 11.16 -17.53 18.99
N SER A 3 11.23 -17.21 17.70
CA SER A 3 10.84 -18.13 16.64
C SER A 3 11.96 -19.13 16.41
N GLU A 4 11.63 -20.43 16.37
CA GLU A 4 12.58 -21.52 16.06
C GLU A 4 13.20 -21.41 14.66
N LEU A 5 12.64 -20.56 13.78
CA LEU A 5 13.18 -20.30 12.43
C LEU A 5 14.35 -19.31 12.42
N VAL A 6 14.48 -18.48 13.45
CA VAL A 6 15.54 -17.47 13.51
C VAL A 6 16.84 -18.15 13.92
N THR A 7 17.90 -17.92 13.14
CA THR A 7 19.21 -18.55 13.34
C THR A 7 20.27 -17.46 13.46
N VAL A 8 21.46 -17.81 13.92
CA VAL A 8 22.60 -16.89 14.00
C VAL A 8 22.93 -16.27 12.64
N GLY A 9 22.77 -17.03 11.53
CA GLY A 9 22.96 -16.50 10.18
C GLY A 9 21.87 -15.54 9.70
N HIS A 10 20.68 -15.55 10.34
CA HIS A 10 19.68 -14.50 10.15
C HIS A 10 20.06 -13.26 10.97
N LEU A 11 20.48 -13.44 12.22
CA LEU A 11 20.83 -12.35 13.14
C LEU A 11 22.12 -11.60 12.76
N SER A 12 23.03 -12.23 12.01
CA SER A 12 24.24 -11.57 11.47
C SER A 12 23.96 -10.61 10.30
N ARG A 13 22.69 -10.46 9.91
CA ARG A 13 22.20 -9.61 8.82
C ARG A 13 21.14 -8.65 9.36
N LYS A 14 20.79 -7.61 8.60
CA LYS A 14 19.82 -6.60 9.02
C LYS A 14 18.39 -7.16 9.11
N ALA A 15 17.63 -6.67 10.08
CA ALA A 15 16.18 -6.77 10.11
C ALA A 15 15.59 -5.51 9.48
N VAL A 16 14.85 -5.65 8.40
CA VAL A 16 14.26 -4.51 7.69
C VAL A 16 12.75 -4.49 7.89
N ILE A 17 12.26 -3.39 8.44
CA ILE A 17 10.83 -3.13 8.60
C ILE A 17 10.38 -2.29 7.40
N TYR A 18 9.53 -2.86 6.57
CA TYR A 18 8.98 -2.19 5.41
C TYR A 18 7.58 -1.64 5.75
N ILE A 19 7.45 -0.32 5.77
CA ILE A 19 6.22 0.39 6.11
C ILE A 19 5.54 0.86 4.82
N ARG A 20 4.23 0.63 4.73
CA ARG A 20 3.41 1.10 3.61
C ARG A 20 2.05 1.57 4.08
N GLN A 21 1.67 2.78 3.67
CA GLN A 21 0.28 3.24 3.72
C GLN A 21 -0.23 3.62 2.34
N SER A 22 -1.47 3.21 2.06
CA SER A 22 -2.24 3.70 0.93
C SER A 22 -2.73 5.11 1.25
N THR A 23 -2.47 6.05 0.35
CA THR A 23 -3.00 7.43 0.29
C THR A 23 -2.65 8.45 1.41
N PRO A 24 -2.29 9.71 1.04
CA PRO A 24 -1.94 10.78 1.98
C PRO A 24 -3.05 11.10 3.01
N GLN A 25 -4.31 10.98 2.60
CA GLN A 25 -5.47 11.22 3.48
C GLN A 25 -5.56 10.19 4.62
N GLN A 26 -5.07 8.96 4.43
CA GLN A 26 -5.07 7.93 5.48
C GLN A 26 -3.96 8.16 6.50
N VAL A 27 -2.87 8.86 6.15
CA VAL A 27 -1.75 9.16 7.06
C VAL A 27 -2.20 10.11 8.18
N LEU A 28 -3.09 11.06 7.87
CA LEU A 28 -3.62 12.01 8.85
C LEU A 28 -4.69 11.40 9.76
N SER A 29 -5.50 10.45 9.26
CA SER A 29 -6.60 9.84 10.04
C SER A 29 -6.22 8.55 10.77
N ASN A 30 -5.21 7.81 10.29
CA ASN A 30 -4.88 6.45 10.78
C ASN A 30 -3.55 6.42 11.55
N GLN A 31 -3.38 7.34 12.51
CA GLN A 31 -2.17 7.44 13.33
C GLN A 31 -1.86 6.13 14.09
N GLU A 32 -2.89 5.42 14.57
CA GLU A 32 -2.68 4.14 15.26
C GLU A 32 -2.15 3.04 14.33
N SER A 33 -2.57 3.01 13.06
CA SER A 33 -2.04 2.05 12.07
C SER A 33 -0.57 2.30 11.76
N LEU A 34 -0.14 3.56 11.78
CA LEU A 34 1.26 3.92 11.60
C LEU A 34 2.07 3.54 12.84
N ARG A 35 1.54 3.82 14.04
CA ARG A 35 2.14 3.42 15.32
C ARG A 35 2.40 1.93 15.40
N LEU A 36 1.43 1.11 14.99
CA LEU A 36 1.54 -0.35 14.97
C LEU A 36 2.61 -0.85 13.98
N GLN A 37 2.83 -0.14 12.87
CA GLN A 37 3.90 -0.48 11.92
C GLN A 37 5.28 -0.16 12.49
N TYR A 38 5.48 0.99 13.12
CA TYR A 38 6.74 1.32 13.79
C TYR A 38 7.00 0.43 15.02
N ALA A 39 5.95 -0.06 15.69
CA ALA A 39 6.06 -1.01 16.80
C ALA A 39 6.71 -2.34 16.40
N LEU A 40 6.85 -2.66 15.10
CA LEU A 40 7.60 -3.82 14.63
C LEU A 40 9.09 -3.76 14.98
N ARG A 41 9.63 -2.59 15.35
CA ARG A 41 10.98 -2.48 15.94
C ARG A 41 11.10 -3.33 17.18
N GLN A 42 10.12 -3.27 18.08
CA GLN A 42 10.12 -4.10 19.28
C GLN A 42 10.06 -5.58 18.91
N ARG A 43 9.22 -5.94 17.93
CA ARG A 43 9.15 -7.32 17.46
C ARG A 43 10.48 -7.84 16.90
N ALA A 44 11.23 -7.02 16.16
CA ALA A 44 12.56 -7.41 15.68
C ALA A 44 13.52 -7.68 16.83
N GLN A 45 13.49 -6.85 17.89
CA GLN A 45 14.27 -7.06 19.10
C GLN A 45 13.85 -8.35 19.84
N ASP A 46 12.54 -8.59 19.97
CA ASP A 46 12.00 -9.80 20.59
C ASP A 46 12.37 -11.09 19.83
N LEU A 47 12.67 -10.97 18.53
CA LEU A 47 13.19 -12.05 17.68
C LEU A 47 14.71 -12.21 17.76
N GLY A 48 15.41 -11.31 18.45
CA GLY A 48 16.85 -11.40 18.74
C GLY A 48 17.74 -10.43 17.97
N TRP A 49 17.20 -9.53 17.14
CA TRP A 49 18.02 -8.51 16.48
C TRP A 49 18.43 -7.40 17.45
N HIS A 50 19.69 -6.96 17.36
CA HIS A 50 20.15 -5.76 18.06
C HIS A 50 19.54 -4.51 17.42
N GLU A 51 19.32 -3.47 18.24
CA GLU A 51 18.73 -2.21 17.77
C GLU A 51 19.49 -1.57 16.60
N ALA A 52 20.83 -1.65 16.60
CA ALA A 52 21.68 -1.14 15.52
C ALA A 52 21.55 -1.92 14.19
N ASP A 53 20.93 -3.10 14.22
CA ASP A 53 20.70 -3.95 13.05
C ASP A 53 19.25 -3.90 12.55
N ILE A 54 18.42 -3.04 13.15
CA ILE A 54 17.04 -2.83 12.76
C ILE A 54 16.93 -1.54 11.95
N GLU A 55 16.43 -1.66 10.72
CA GLU A 55 16.23 -0.54 9.83
C GLU A 55 14.77 -0.44 9.39
N VAL A 56 14.30 0.79 9.14
CA VAL A 56 12.94 1.05 8.67
C VAL A 56 13.00 1.67 7.28
N ILE A 57 12.26 1.11 6.35
CA ILE A 57 12.03 1.68 5.02
C ILE A 57 10.59 2.20 4.99
N ASP A 58 10.43 3.51 5.04
CA ASP A 58 9.13 4.22 5.03
C ASP A 58 9.03 5.26 3.91
N THR A 59 10.01 5.30 3.00
CA THR A 59 10.08 6.20 1.83
C THR A 59 8.92 6.04 0.84
N ASP A 60 8.17 4.93 0.95
CA ASP A 60 6.98 4.67 0.13
C ASP A 60 5.66 5.05 0.85
N LEU A 61 5.72 5.76 1.98
CA LEU A 61 4.55 6.32 2.68
C LEU A 61 3.80 7.37 1.82
N GLY A 62 2.47 7.37 1.90
CA GLY A 62 1.63 8.38 1.26
C GLY A 62 1.56 8.33 -0.28
N ARG A 63 2.26 7.40 -0.94
CA ARG A 63 2.21 7.24 -2.39
C ARG A 63 0.94 6.49 -2.81
N SER A 64 0.04 7.17 -3.53
CA SER A 64 -1.20 6.57 -4.05
C SER A 64 -0.89 5.52 -5.14
N GLY A 65 -1.77 4.52 -5.28
CA GLY A 65 -1.57 3.39 -6.20
C GLY A 65 -1.63 3.74 -7.69
N ALA A 66 -1.91 5.00 -8.05
CA ALA A 66 -2.06 5.45 -9.44
C ALA A 66 -0.72 5.67 -10.16
N THR A 67 0.37 5.88 -9.41
CA THR A 67 1.71 6.03 -9.99
C THR A 67 2.50 4.74 -9.78
N ALA A 68 2.61 3.93 -10.83
CA ALA A 68 3.41 2.71 -10.85
C ALA A 68 4.93 2.99 -10.73
N THR A 69 5.36 4.23 -10.89
CA THR A 69 6.73 4.57 -11.26
C THR A 69 7.71 4.88 -10.12
N GLN A 70 7.30 4.93 -8.85
CA GLN A 70 8.22 5.29 -7.75
C GLN A 70 7.96 4.45 -6.48
N ARG A 71 8.45 3.20 -6.45
CA ARG A 71 8.60 2.39 -5.22
C ARG A 71 10.09 2.26 -4.87
N GLU A 72 10.72 3.38 -4.55
CA GLU A 72 12.17 3.40 -4.31
C GLU A 72 12.53 2.59 -3.07
N GLY A 73 11.71 2.64 -2.02
CA GLY A 73 11.90 1.83 -0.82
C GLY A 73 11.80 0.33 -1.11
N PHE A 74 10.83 -0.10 -1.90
CA PHE A 74 10.74 -1.51 -2.30
C PHE A 74 11.91 -1.96 -3.18
N LYS A 75 12.37 -1.12 -4.11
CA LYS A 75 13.53 -1.43 -4.95
C LYS A 75 14.80 -1.56 -4.12
N ASP A 76 15.00 -0.66 -3.16
CA ASP A 76 16.10 -0.73 -2.19
C ASP A 76 16.03 -2.03 -1.38
N LEU A 77 14.86 -2.36 -0.82
CA LEU A 77 14.65 -3.62 -0.10
C LEU A 77 15.04 -4.84 -0.96
N ILE A 78 14.56 -4.92 -2.21
CA ILE A 78 14.89 -6.02 -3.12
C ILE A 78 16.40 -6.09 -3.39
N ALA A 79 17.05 -4.96 -3.62
CA ALA A 79 18.49 -4.90 -3.85
C ALA A 79 19.28 -5.44 -2.64
N ARG A 80 18.92 -5.01 -1.42
CA ARG A 80 19.57 -5.44 -0.18
C ARG A 80 19.37 -6.92 0.13
N VAL A 81 18.17 -7.45 -0.12
CA VAL A 81 17.91 -8.89 -0.04
C VAL A 81 18.76 -9.63 -1.07
N THR A 82 18.86 -9.10 -2.29
CA THR A 82 19.67 -9.67 -3.37
C THR A 82 21.16 -9.69 -3.02
N LEU A 83 21.66 -8.70 -2.30
CA LEU A 83 23.04 -8.64 -1.78
C LEU A 83 23.26 -9.56 -0.56
N GLY A 84 22.20 -10.13 0.00
CA GLY A 84 22.29 -10.99 1.18
C GLY A 84 22.49 -10.21 2.48
N GLU A 85 22.12 -8.94 2.53
CA GLU A 85 22.30 -8.07 3.69
C GLU A 85 21.16 -8.16 4.70
N VAL A 86 20.03 -8.75 4.28
CA VAL A 86 18.79 -8.81 5.05
C VAL A 86 18.55 -10.23 5.53
N GLY A 87 18.36 -10.39 6.84
CA GLY A 87 18.04 -11.65 7.50
C GLY A 87 16.53 -11.87 7.66
N ILE A 88 15.77 -10.78 7.84
CA ILE A 88 14.32 -10.79 7.92
C ILE A 88 13.71 -9.50 7.36
N ILE A 89 12.58 -9.64 6.67
CA ILE A 89 11.70 -8.54 6.30
C ILE A 89 10.48 -8.59 7.21
N LEU A 90 10.18 -7.48 7.89
CA LEU A 90 8.99 -7.33 8.71
C LEU A 90 8.01 -6.34 8.06
N SER A 91 6.74 -6.71 8.04
CA SER A 91 5.62 -5.84 7.65
C SER A 91 4.44 -6.13 8.55
N TYR A 92 3.57 -5.15 8.81
CA TYR A 92 2.44 -5.36 9.73
C TYR A 92 1.51 -6.48 9.26
N GLU A 93 1.32 -6.57 7.95
CA GLU A 93 0.72 -7.70 7.24
C GLU A 93 1.66 -8.06 6.10
N VAL A 94 2.07 -9.32 5.96
CA VAL A 94 3.01 -9.75 4.90
C VAL A 94 2.50 -9.42 3.50
N THR A 95 1.18 -9.38 3.31
CA THR A 95 0.51 -9.06 2.04
C THR A 95 0.67 -7.58 1.64
N ARG A 96 1.16 -6.71 2.53
CA ARG A 96 1.45 -5.30 2.23
C ARG A 96 2.82 -5.07 1.60
N LEU A 97 3.69 -6.08 1.60
CA LEU A 97 5.03 -6.03 0.99
C LEU A 97 4.96 -5.84 -0.53
N ALA A 98 4.00 -6.49 -1.18
CA ALA A 98 3.78 -6.41 -2.63
C ALA A 98 2.45 -5.71 -2.93
N ARG A 99 2.40 -4.93 -4.02
CA ARG A 99 1.16 -4.23 -4.45
C ARG A 99 0.19 -5.17 -5.19
N ASN A 100 0.71 -6.26 -5.74
CA ASN A 100 0.00 -7.24 -6.55
C ASN A 100 0.71 -8.59 -6.45
N CYS A 101 0.07 -9.67 -6.90
CA CYS A 101 0.70 -10.99 -6.98
C CYS A 101 1.97 -11.00 -7.86
N SER A 102 2.06 -10.10 -8.84
CA SER A 102 3.19 -9.99 -9.78
C SER A 102 4.51 -9.65 -9.09
N ASP A 103 4.49 -8.82 -8.04
CA ASP A 103 5.65 -8.49 -7.23
C ASP A 103 5.84 -9.46 -6.05
N TRP A 104 4.79 -10.19 -5.66
CA TRP A 104 4.77 -11.03 -4.46
C TRP A 104 5.60 -12.31 -4.63
N TYR A 105 5.30 -13.12 -5.64
CA TYR A 105 5.98 -14.39 -5.84
C TYR A 105 7.49 -14.23 -6.16
N PRO A 106 7.91 -13.25 -6.98
CA PRO A 106 9.34 -12.99 -7.16
C PRO A 106 10.06 -12.61 -5.86
N LEU A 107 9.42 -11.85 -4.96
CA LEU A 107 9.98 -11.56 -3.64
C LEU A 107 10.12 -12.85 -2.81
N LEU A 108 9.12 -13.73 -2.83
CA LEU A 108 9.19 -15.02 -2.13
C LEU A 108 10.33 -15.89 -2.66
N ASP A 109 10.52 -15.94 -3.97
CA ASP A 109 11.61 -16.67 -4.63
C ASP A 109 12.97 -16.12 -4.22
N LEU A 110 13.14 -14.80 -4.29
CA LEU A 110 14.37 -14.13 -3.89
C LEU A 110 14.69 -14.37 -2.42
N CYS A 111 13.71 -14.21 -1.53
CA CYS A 111 13.88 -14.43 -0.11
C CYS A 111 14.21 -15.91 0.18
N GLY A 112 13.54 -16.86 -0.48
CA GLY A 112 13.86 -18.28 -0.35
C GLY A 112 15.29 -18.60 -0.78
N TYR A 113 15.74 -18.06 -1.92
CA TYR A 113 17.10 -18.23 -2.42
C TYR A 113 18.15 -17.61 -1.49
N ARG A 114 17.87 -16.43 -0.93
CA ARG A 114 18.78 -15.67 -0.04
C ARG A 114 18.62 -16.04 1.43
N ARG A 115 17.80 -17.04 1.77
CA ARG A 115 17.48 -17.43 3.15
C ARG A 115 17.09 -16.21 3.99
N CYS A 116 16.25 -15.36 3.42
CA CYS A 116 15.69 -14.20 4.10
C CYS A 116 14.30 -14.57 4.61
N LEU A 117 14.07 -14.41 5.91
CA LEU A 117 12.76 -14.67 6.51
C LEU A 117 11.79 -13.53 6.18
N ILE A 118 10.50 -13.83 6.24
CA ILE A 118 9.43 -12.83 6.18
C ILE A 118 8.60 -12.96 7.45
N GLY A 119 8.32 -11.86 8.12
CA GLY A 119 7.46 -11.86 9.32
C GLY A 119 6.39 -10.79 9.27
N ASP A 120 5.28 -11.09 9.93
CA ASP A 120 4.26 -10.12 10.33
C ASP A 120 4.06 -10.16 11.84
N ARG A 121 3.01 -9.49 12.35
CA ARG A 121 2.66 -9.51 13.77
C ARG A 121 2.34 -10.93 14.29
N ASP A 122 1.86 -11.82 13.42
CA ASP A 122 1.32 -13.12 13.78
C ASP A 122 2.40 -14.19 13.76
N GLY A 123 3.35 -14.12 12.82
CA GLY A 123 4.38 -15.16 12.68
C GLY A 123 5.63 -14.73 11.96
N VAL A 124 6.58 -15.66 11.91
CA VAL A 124 7.77 -15.64 11.07
C VAL A 124 7.65 -16.82 10.12
N TYR A 125 7.99 -16.60 8.86
CA TYR A 125 7.81 -17.53 7.76
C TYR A 125 9.13 -17.66 7.01
N ASP A 126 9.48 -18.89 6.65
CA ASP A 126 10.59 -19.18 5.75
C ASP A 126 10.05 -19.40 4.32
N PRO A 127 10.28 -18.46 3.38
CA PRO A 127 9.85 -18.60 1.99
C PRO A 127 10.53 -19.74 1.23
N GLY A 128 11.67 -20.24 1.72
CA GLY A 128 12.38 -21.39 1.18
C GLY A 128 11.80 -22.74 1.62
N SER A 129 10.97 -22.75 2.67
CA SER A 129 10.29 -23.95 3.16
C SER A 129 8.94 -24.18 2.45
N ALA A 130 8.57 -25.45 2.25
CA ALA A 130 7.26 -25.78 1.66
C ALA A 130 6.08 -25.20 2.46
N ASN A 131 6.14 -25.34 3.80
CA ASN A 131 5.09 -24.85 4.70
C ASN A 131 5.02 -23.31 4.73
N GLY A 132 6.17 -22.64 4.86
CA GLY A 132 6.22 -21.18 4.86
C GLY A 132 5.74 -20.61 3.54
N ARG A 133 6.16 -21.20 2.41
CA ARG A 133 5.72 -20.79 1.07
C ARG A 133 4.22 -20.98 0.85
N LEU A 134 3.64 -22.11 1.31
CA LEU A 134 2.20 -22.35 1.26
C LEU A 134 1.41 -21.30 2.06
N LEU A 135 1.81 -21.05 3.31
CA LEU A 135 1.14 -20.08 4.18
C LEU A 135 1.24 -18.66 3.62
N LEU A 136 2.41 -18.25 3.12
CA LEU A 136 2.61 -16.97 2.46
C LEU A 136 1.77 -16.83 1.18
N GLY A 137 1.63 -17.92 0.40
CA GLY A 137 0.75 -17.98 -0.76
C GLY A 137 -0.73 -17.80 -0.39
N LEU A 138 -1.22 -18.57 0.58
CA LEU A 138 -2.60 -18.49 1.06
C LEU A 138 -2.94 -17.10 1.63
N LYS A 139 -2.04 -16.50 2.43
CA LYS A 139 -2.21 -15.13 2.91
C LYS A 139 -2.36 -14.15 1.75
N GLY A 140 -1.54 -14.30 0.70
CA GLY A 140 -1.66 -13.54 -0.54
C GLY A 140 -3.05 -13.65 -1.17
N THR A 141 -3.51 -14.88 -1.44
CA THR A 141 -4.82 -15.13 -2.05
C THR A 141 -5.98 -14.61 -1.20
N ILE A 142 -5.95 -14.80 0.12
CA ILE A 142 -6.99 -14.28 1.03
C ILE A 142 -7.08 -12.75 0.92
N SER A 143 -5.95 -12.06 0.93
CA SER A 143 -5.94 -10.60 0.81
C SER A 143 -6.52 -10.10 -0.52
N GLU A 144 -6.32 -10.84 -1.63
CA GLU A 144 -6.94 -10.52 -2.91
C GLU A 144 -8.46 -10.69 -2.88
N VAL A 145 -8.95 -11.77 -2.26
CA VAL A 145 -10.39 -12.04 -2.10
C VAL A 145 -11.06 -11.00 -1.21
N GLU A 146 -10.42 -10.60 -0.12
CA GLU A 146 -10.89 -9.52 0.76
C GLU A 146 -11.00 -8.20 0.00
N LEU A 147 -9.96 -7.85 -0.77
CA LEU A 147 -9.97 -6.64 -1.58
C LEU A 147 -11.06 -6.67 -2.66
N HIS A 148 -11.27 -7.82 -3.31
CA HIS A 148 -12.34 -8.01 -4.29
C HIS A 148 -13.71 -7.78 -3.66
N THR A 149 -13.95 -8.39 -2.49
CA THR A 149 -15.20 -8.25 -1.73
C THR A 149 -15.45 -6.80 -1.31
N LEU A 150 -14.42 -6.13 -0.80
CA LEU A 150 -14.50 -4.73 -0.36
C LEU A 150 -14.79 -3.79 -1.54
N ARG A 151 -14.14 -4.00 -2.69
CA ARG A 151 -14.44 -3.29 -3.93
C ARG A 151 -15.88 -3.53 -4.38
N GLY A 152 -16.35 -4.77 -4.39
CA GLY A 152 -17.73 -5.11 -4.74
C GLY A 152 -18.75 -4.36 -3.87
N ARG A 153 -18.54 -4.32 -2.55
CA ARG A 153 -19.39 -3.58 -1.61
C ARG A 153 -19.37 -2.07 -1.85
N LEU A 154 -18.19 -1.48 -2.07
CA LEU A 154 -18.07 -0.05 -2.37
C LEU A 154 -18.77 0.31 -3.69
N THR A 155 -18.58 -0.47 -4.74
CA THR A 155 -19.24 -0.27 -6.04
C THR A 155 -20.76 -0.39 -5.91
N ALA A 156 -21.27 -1.41 -5.22
CA ALA A 156 -22.71 -1.54 -4.96
C ALA A 156 -23.26 -0.33 -4.19
N GLY A 157 -22.53 0.18 -3.21
CA GLY A 157 -22.89 1.40 -2.48
C GLY A 157 -22.92 2.65 -3.37
N LEU A 158 -21.96 2.80 -4.29
CA LEU A 158 -21.94 3.89 -5.26
C LEU A 158 -23.15 3.83 -6.21
N LEU A 159 -23.45 2.65 -6.75
CA LEU A 159 -24.60 2.44 -7.63
C LEU A 159 -25.92 2.74 -6.89
N SER A 160 -26.07 2.24 -5.68
CA SER A 160 -27.27 2.48 -4.87
C SER A 160 -27.47 3.97 -4.54
N LYS A 161 -26.39 4.73 -4.31
CA LYS A 161 -26.46 6.19 -4.18
C LYS A 161 -26.84 6.86 -5.49
N ALA A 162 -26.35 6.37 -6.63
CA ALA A 162 -26.68 6.94 -7.94
C ALA A 162 -28.16 6.73 -8.28
N GLU A 163 -28.71 5.54 -8.03
CA GLU A 163 -30.11 5.20 -8.29
C GLU A 163 -31.10 6.10 -7.54
N ARG A 164 -30.76 6.54 -6.33
CA ARG A 164 -31.58 7.49 -5.55
C ARG A 164 -31.25 8.96 -5.79
N GLY A 165 -30.26 9.27 -6.64
CA GLY A 165 -29.81 10.65 -6.88
C GLY A 165 -28.91 11.24 -5.78
N ASP A 166 -28.50 10.43 -4.80
CA ASP A 166 -27.67 10.84 -3.65
C ASP A 166 -26.17 10.85 -3.96
N LEU A 167 -25.74 10.34 -5.13
CA LEU A 167 -24.33 10.23 -5.47
C LEU A 167 -23.72 11.62 -5.75
N ALA A 168 -23.08 12.19 -4.74
CA ALA A 168 -22.33 13.42 -4.85
C ALA A 168 -20.87 13.15 -5.25
N LEU A 169 -20.55 13.33 -6.52
CA LEU A 169 -19.17 13.35 -7.01
C LEU A 169 -18.58 14.76 -6.92
N ILE A 170 -17.24 14.83 -6.93
CA ILE A 170 -16.50 16.08 -7.15
C ILE A 170 -16.94 16.64 -8.51
N LEU A 171 -17.35 17.90 -8.51
CA LEU A 171 -17.79 18.57 -9.73
C LEU A 171 -16.59 19.08 -10.52
N PRO A 172 -16.63 19.03 -11.86
CA PRO A 172 -15.69 19.75 -12.71
C PRO A 172 -15.58 21.24 -12.33
N VAL A 173 -14.42 21.83 -12.62
CA VAL A 173 -14.20 23.27 -12.42
C VAL A 173 -15.29 24.07 -13.15
N GLY A 174 -15.86 25.06 -12.46
CA GLY A 174 -16.95 25.89 -12.97
C GLY A 174 -18.37 25.38 -12.68
N LEU A 175 -18.51 24.25 -11.99
CA LEU A 175 -19.78 23.77 -11.47
C LEU A 175 -19.77 23.82 -9.94
N VAL A 176 -20.90 24.19 -9.34
CA VAL A 176 -21.09 24.24 -7.89
C VAL A 176 -22.34 23.44 -7.51
N ARG A 177 -22.32 22.83 -6.33
CA ARG A 177 -23.47 22.13 -5.77
C ARG A 177 -24.14 23.04 -4.75
N GLY A 178 -25.39 23.42 -5.01
CA GLY A 178 -26.17 24.28 -4.11
C GLY A 178 -26.66 23.54 -2.85
N PRO A 179 -27.28 24.26 -1.88
CA PRO A 179 -27.75 23.70 -0.61
C PRO A 179 -28.74 22.54 -0.75
N HIS A 180 -29.50 22.51 -1.86
CA HIS A 180 -30.48 21.46 -2.17
C HIS A 180 -29.89 20.33 -3.03
N GLY A 181 -28.56 20.24 -3.18
CA GLY A 181 -27.90 19.18 -3.95
C GLY A 181 -27.88 19.40 -5.47
N VAL A 182 -28.60 20.41 -5.98
CA VAL A 182 -28.67 20.78 -7.40
C VAL A 182 -27.32 21.32 -7.88
N VAL A 183 -26.86 20.82 -9.02
CA VAL A 183 -25.62 21.27 -9.66
C VAL A 183 -25.93 22.43 -10.60
N THR A 184 -25.24 23.56 -10.42
CA THR A 184 -25.37 24.76 -11.26
C THR A 184 -23.99 25.26 -11.70
N LYS A 185 -23.96 26.18 -12.68
CA LYS A 185 -22.72 26.90 -13.02
C LYS A 185 -22.25 27.75 -11.85
N HIS A 186 -20.94 27.90 -11.72
CA HIS A 186 -20.33 28.79 -10.74
C HIS A 186 -20.93 30.20 -10.88
N PRO A 187 -21.35 30.86 -9.78
CA PRO A 187 -22.09 32.12 -9.85
C PRO A 187 -21.27 33.28 -10.41
N ASP A 188 -19.94 33.20 -10.32
CA ASP A 188 -19.02 34.16 -10.93
C ASP A 188 -19.12 34.12 -12.47
N ARG A 189 -19.46 35.27 -13.06
CA ARG A 189 -19.59 35.44 -14.50
C ARG A 189 -18.26 35.26 -15.22
N GLU A 190 -17.14 35.70 -14.64
CA GLU A 190 -15.84 35.54 -15.29
C GLU A 190 -15.51 34.05 -15.43
N VAL A 191 -15.75 33.24 -14.39
CA VAL A 191 -15.56 31.78 -14.46
C VAL A 191 -16.40 31.16 -15.58
N GLN A 192 -17.67 31.58 -15.73
CA GLN A 192 -18.53 31.08 -16.80
C GLN A 192 -18.04 31.49 -18.19
N GLU A 193 -17.65 32.75 -18.37
CA GLU A 193 -17.15 33.27 -19.65
C GLU A 193 -15.85 32.58 -20.07
N ARG A 194 -14.91 32.36 -19.14
CA ARG A 194 -13.66 31.65 -19.42
C ARG A 194 -13.91 30.21 -19.86
N ILE A 195 -14.84 29.52 -19.21
CA ILE A 195 -15.20 28.13 -19.59
C ILE A 195 -15.88 28.11 -20.95
N SER A 196 -16.83 29.02 -21.20
CA SER A 196 -17.49 29.14 -22.50
C SER A 196 -16.48 29.42 -23.62
N LEU A 197 -15.48 30.27 -23.38
CA LEU A 197 -14.41 30.55 -24.33
C LEU A 197 -13.60 29.28 -24.64
N VAL A 198 -13.19 28.50 -23.63
CA VAL A 198 -12.45 27.25 -23.85
C VAL A 198 -13.22 26.30 -24.77
N PHE A 199 -14.52 26.11 -24.55
CA PHE A 199 -15.33 25.24 -25.41
C PHE A 199 -15.50 25.81 -26.83
N ALA A 200 -15.73 27.12 -26.96
CA ALA A 200 -15.86 27.76 -28.27
C ALA A 200 -14.57 27.64 -29.09
N THR A 201 -13.42 27.97 -28.47
CA THR A 201 -12.09 27.86 -29.10
C THR A 201 -11.75 26.42 -29.46
N PHE A 202 -12.11 25.45 -28.61
CA PHE A 202 -11.91 24.03 -28.93
C PHE A 202 -12.71 23.59 -30.16
N LEU A 203 -13.97 24.04 -30.29
CA LEU A 203 -14.82 23.75 -31.44
C LEU A 203 -14.34 24.44 -32.73
N GLU A 204 -13.76 25.63 -32.62
CA GLU A 204 -13.22 26.37 -33.76
C GLU A 204 -11.89 25.81 -34.28
N LEU A 205 -10.99 25.41 -33.37
CA LEU A 205 -9.62 25.01 -33.74
C LEU A 205 -9.44 23.50 -33.94
N GLY A 206 -10.31 22.66 -33.38
CA GLY A 206 -10.09 21.21 -33.32
C GLY A 206 -8.95 20.81 -32.39
N SER A 207 -8.88 19.53 -31.99
CA SER A 207 -7.82 19.02 -31.09
C SER A 207 -6.55 18.63 -31.82
#